data_AF-A0A3D4NVP4-F1
#
_entry.id   AF-A0A3D4NVP4-F1
#
_cell.length_a   1.000
_cell.length_b   1.000
_cell.length_c   1.000
_cell.angle_alpha   90.00
_cell.angle_beta   90.00
_cell.angle_gamma   90.00
#
_symmetry.space_group_name_H-M   'P 1'
#
loop_
_entity.id
_entity.type
_entity.pdbx_description
1 polymer ?
#
loop_
_entity_poly.entity_id
_entity_poly.type
_entity_poly.pdbx_seq_one_letter_code
_entity_poly.pdbx_strand_id
1 'polypeptide(L)'
;MVGDAVHYTGELEGDAVAAVASLLDSSGGSIAKLVIDSGGGDVNVGMDLAELVLASGLDLTVERLCASSCANYVFPAGKSKRINPGSVVVWHGSAIQEGLEAGPTVDDIRLPEGVVLSMEQKLELLEKHREQALRYVEDAKARQRAFFSKIGIDERVTVMGQQLEVAQEWTLSIKDMARFGIRDVFAADDYGRCLPAQIRERGLQLLSLDDYPDYAETLESRMPS
;
A
#
# COMPACT_ATOMS: atom_id res chain seq x y z
N MET A 1 2.63 -22.48 1.61
CA MET A 1 2.29 -22.81 0.21
C MET A 1 1.16 -23.82 0.22
N VAL A 2 0.12 -23.60 -0.57
CA VAL A 2 -0.97 -24.56 -0.80
C VAL A 2 -1.17 -24.66 -2.30
N GLY A 3 -0.84 -25.81 -2.90
CA GLY A 3 -0.84 -25.94 -4.36
C GLY A 3 0.13 -24.96 -5.03
N ASP A 4 -0.38 -24.18 -5.98
CA ASP A 4 0.34 -23.16 -6.76
C ASP A 4 0.34 -21.76 -6.10
N ALA A 5 -0.06 -21.67 -4.83
CA ALA A 5 -0.24 -20.41 -4.12
C ALA A 5 0.65 -20.27 -2.88
N VAL A 6 1.20 -19.06 -2.70
CA VAL A 6 1.74 -18.59 -1.42
C VAL A 6 0.64 -17.83 -0.69
N HIS A 7 0.46 -18.12 0.60
CA HIS A 7 -0.47 -17.41 1.46
C HIS A 7 0.33 -16.51 2.39
N TYR A 8 0.00 -15.23 2.42
CA TYR A 8 0.62 -14.21 3.26
C TYR A 8 -0.44 -13.59 4.16
N THR A 9 -0.30 -13.77 5.47
CA THR A 9 -1.23 -13.22 6.46
C THR A 9 -0.45 -12.48 7.54
N GLY A 10 -0.86 -11.25 7.84
CA GLY A 10 -0.23 -10.42 8.87
C GLY A 10 0.38 -9.13 8.32
N GLU A 11 1.21 -8.48 9.13
CA GLU A 11 1.95 -7.29 8.72
C GLU A 11 3.03 -7.62 7.68
N LEU A 12 3.39 -6.63 6.87
CA LEU A 12 4.49 -6.74 5.92
C LEU A 12 5.82 -6.62 6.66
N GLU A 13 6.45 -7.77 6.93
CA GLU A 13 7.70 -7.89 7.67
C GLU A 13 8.81 -8.47 6.77
N GLY A 14 10.04 -8.00 6.95
CA GLY A 14 11.14 -8.34 6.04
C GLY A 14 11.50 -9.83 6.01
N ASP A 15 11.40 -10.52 7.14
CA ASP A 15 11.64 -11.96 7.24
C ASP A 15 10.54 -12.78 6.56
N ALA A 16 9.27 -12.37 6.70
CA ALA A 16 8.14 -12.96 6.00
C ALA A 16 8.27 -12.76 4.47
N VAL A 17 8.67 -11.57 4.02
CA VAL A 17 8.95 -11.32 2.59
C VAL A 17 10.13 -12.15 2.08
N ALA A 18 11.19 -12.31 2.86
CA ALA A 18 12.31 -13.19 2.52
C ALA A 18 11.89 -14.67 2.43
N ALA A 19 10.95 -15.10 3.27
CA ALA A 19 10.34 -16.43 3.17
C ALA A 19 9.54 -16.60 1.87
N VAL A 20 8.81 -15.57 1.43
CA VAL A 20 8.13 -15.57 0.12
C VAL A 20 9.15 -15.73 -1.02
N ALA A 21 10.24 -14.95 -1.02
CA ALA A 21 11.30 -15.06 -2.02
C ALA A 21 11.88 -16.49 -2.08
N SER A 22 12.20 -17.07 -0.92
CA SER A 22 12.74 -18.43 -0.82
C SER A 22 11.77 -19.48 -1.38
N LEU A 23 10.46 -19.32 -1.15
CA LEU A 23 9.43 -20.20 -1.72
C LEU A 23 9.36 -20.06 -3.25
N LEU A 24 9.41 -18.83 -3.78
CA LEU A 24 9.40 -18.58 -5.22
C LEU A 24 10.61 -19.23 -5.90
N ASP A 25 11.81 -19.01 -5.36
CA ASP A 25 13.06 -19.58 -5.88
C ASP A 25 13.05 -21.11 -5.86
N SER A 26 12.64 -21.71 -4.74
CA SER A 26 12.61 -23.17 -4.59
C SER A 26 11.50 -23.85 -5.39
N SER A 27 10.45 -23.12 -5.76
CA SER A 27 9.33 -23.67 -6.53
C SER A 27 9.65 -23.93 -8.00
N GLY A 28 10.76 -23.39 -8.52
CA GLY A 28 11.12 -23.51 -9.94
C GLY A 28 10.07 -22.92 -10.89
N GLY A 29 9.32 -21.90 -10.44
CA GLY A 29 8.25 -21.24 -11.21
C GLY A 29 6.89 -21.94 -11.14
N SER A 30 6.70 -22.91 -10.25
CA SER A 30 5.39 -23.56 -10.07
C SER A 30 4.38 -22.74 -9.26
N ILE A 31 4.83 -21.73 -8.52
CA ILE A 31 3.93 -20.77 -7.86
C ILE A 31 3.44 -19.75 -8.89
N ALA A 32 2.12 -19.62 -9.01
CA ALA A 32 1.47 -18.66 -9.89
C ALA A 32 0.72 -17.55 -9.14
N LYS A 33 0.51 -17.70 -7.82
CA LYS A 33 -0.40 -16.84 -7.06
C LYS A 33 0.14 -16.45 -5.68
N LEU A 34 -0.14 -15.21 -5.31
CA LEU A 34 -0.09 -14.73 -3.93
C LEU A 34 -1.52 -14.51 -3.42
N VAL A 35 -1.89 -15.18 -2.34
CA VAL A 35 -3.13 -14.95 -1.58
C VAL A 35 -2.76 -14.14 -0.34
N ILE A 36 -3.33 -12.95 -0.17
CA ILE A 36 -2.90 -11.99 0.84
C ILE A 36 -4.04 -11.51 1.74
N ASP A 37 -3.76 -11.46 3.04
CA ASP A 37 -4.55 -10.77 4.05
C ASP A 37 -3.61 -9.94 4.93
N SER A 38 -3.46 -8.65 4.61
CA SER A 38 -2.49 -7.78 5.26
C SER A 38 -3.01 -6.36 5.47
N GLY A 39 -2.72 -5.81 6.65
CA GLY A 39 -2.93 -4.40 6.97
C GLY A 39 -1.86 -3.48 6.37
N GLY A 40 -0.81 -4.03 5.75
CA GLY A 40 0.37 -3.29 5.32
C GLY A 40 1.52 -3.44 6.32
N GLY A 41 2.40 -2.45 6.35
CA GLY A 41 3.65 -2.45 7.13
C GLY A 41 4.59 -1.39 6.60
N ASP A 42 5.89 -1.60 6.76
CA ASP A 42 6.91 -0.69 6.23
C ASP A 42 6.77 -0.50 4.70
N VAL A 43 6.94 0.73 4.24
CA VAL A 43 6.76 1.13 2.84
C VAL A 43 7.78 0.45 1.91
N ASN A 44 9.03 0.35 2.34
CA ASN A 44 10.07 -0.33 1.56
C ASN A 44 9.88 -1.84 1.54
N VAL A 45 9.47 -2.46 2.66
CA VAL A 45 9.13 -3.90 2.70
C VAL A 45 7.93 -4.20 1.80
N GLY A 46 6.94 -3.30 1.74
CA GLY A 46 5.82 -3.42 0.80
C GLY A 46 6.25 -3.36 -0.66
N MET A 47 7.18 -2.46 -1.00
CA MET A 47 7.77 -2.41 -2.34
C MET A 47 8.65 -3.63 -2.65
N ASP A 48 9.37 -4.19 -1.68
CA ASP A 48 10.14 -5.42 -1.85
C ASP A 48 9.23 -6.60 -2.25
N LEU A 49 8.12 -6.79 -1.53
CA LEU A 49 7.14 -7.82 -1.88
C LEU A 49 6.48 -7.55 -3.25
N ALA A 50 6.18 -6.29 -3.54
CA ALA A 50 5.62 -5.89 -4.83
C ALA A 50 6.56 -6.21 -6.00
N GLU A 51 7.86 -6.00 -5.83
CA GLU A 51 8.88 -6.36 -6.83
C GLU A 51 8.95 -7.86 -7.06
N LEU A 52 8.84 -8.69 -6.01
CA LEU A 52 8.77 -10.15 -6.14
C LEU A 52 7.52 -10.60 -6.93
N VAL A 53 6.36 -10.03 -6.59
CA VAL A 53 5.08 -10.28 -7.27
C VAL A 53 5.19 -9.94 -8.76
N LEU A 54 5.73 -8.75 -9.08
CA LEU A 54 5.90 -8.28 -10.45
C LEU A 54 6.91 -9.14 -11.22
N ALA A 55 8.07 -9.44 -10.64
CA ALA A 55 9.13 -10.20 -11.28
C ALA A 55 8.71 -11.66 -11.58
N SER A 56 7.89 -12.25 -10.69
CA SER A 56 7.38 -13.61 -10.85
C SER A 56 6.06 -13.67 -11.63
N GLY A 57 5.48 -12.51 -11.99
CA GLY A 57 4.23 -12.42 -12.75
C GLY A 57 3.03 -13.03 -12.03
N LEU A 58 2.99 -12.93 -10.69
CA LEU A 58 1.98 -13.60 -9.87
C LEU A 58 0.61 -12.94 -10.03
N ASP A 59 -0.42 -13.78 -10.06
CA ASP A 59 -1.79 -13.34 -9.76
C ASP A 59 -1.90 -13.03 -8.26
N LEU A 60 -2.71 -12.03 -7.92
CA LEU A 60 -2.98 -11.65 -6.54
C LEU A 60 -4.43 -11.92 -6.16
N THR A 61 -4.66 -12.54 -5.01
CA THR A 61 -5.98 -12.66 -4.41
C THR A 61 -6.00 -12.00 -3.03
N VAL A 62 -6.83 -10.97 -2.86
CA VAL A 62 -7.10 -10.38 -1.54
C VAL A 62 -8.10 -11.26 -0.83
N GLU A 63 -7.63 -11.96 0.21
CA GLU A 63 -8.43 -12.92 0.96
C GLU A 63 -9.45 -12.22 1.86
N ARG A 64 -9.02 -11.18 2.60
CA ARG A 64 -9.91 -10.39 3.48
C ARG A 64 -9.58 -8.90 3.45
N LEU A 65 -8.33 -8.52 3.71
CA LEU A 65 -7.91 -7.12 3.73
C LEU A 65 -6.59 -6.96 2.97
N CYS A 66 -6.46 -5.87 2.23
CA CYS A 66 -5.18 -5.37 1.77
C CYS A 66 -5.16 -3.86 1.99
N ALA A 67 -4.46 -3.40 3.02
CA ALA A 67 -4.42 -1.99 3.40
C ALA A 67 -3.01 -1.39 3.38
N SER A 68 -2.92 -0.07 3.38
CA SER A 68 -1.66 0.67 3.45
C SER A 68 -0.64 0.18 2.40
N SER A 69 0.59 -0.15 2.80
CA SER A 69 1.64 -0.71 1.92
C SER A 69 1.18 -1.94 1.11
N CYS A 70 0.24 -2.76 1.59
CA CYS A 70 -0.35 -3.82 0.77
C CYS A 70 -1.14 -3.22 -0.40
N ALA A 71 -2.05 -2.28 -0.13
CA ALA A 71 -2.87 -1.62 -1.15
C ALA A 71 -2.04 -0.73 -2.10
N ASN A 72 -1.01 -0.08 -1.56
CA ASN A 72 -0.19 0.87 -2.29
C ASN A 72 0.78 0.18 -3.25
N TYR A 73 1.35 -0.98 -2.88
CA TYR A 73 2.46 -1.57 -3.63
C TYR A 73 2.16 -3.00 -4.09
N VAL A 74 1.74 -3.87 -3.17
CA VAL A 74 1.56 -5.30 -3.47
C VAL A 74 0.33 -5.53 -4.37
N PHE A 75 -0.78 -4.87 -4.05
CA PHE A 75 -2.00 -4.92 -4.85
C PHE A 75 -1.79 -4.56 -6.32
N PRO A 76 -1.27 -3.35 -6.65
CA PRO A 76 -1.08 -2.95 -8.04
C PRO A 76 -0.03 -3.79 -8.80
N ALA A 77 0.90 -4.45 -8.11
CA ALA A 77 1.92 -5.30 -8.74
C ALA A 77 1.38 -6.62 -9.32
N GLY A 78 0.25 -7.12 -8.81
CA GLY A 78 -0.31 -8.40 -9.24
C GLY A 78 -0.66 -8.39 -10.73
N LYS A 79 -0.36 -9.47 -11.46
CA LYS A 79 -0.68 -9.61 -12.89
C LYS A 79 -2.19 -9.50 -13.14
N SER A 80 -2.96 -10.38 -12.51
CA SER A 80 -4.41 -10.22 -12.33
C SER A 80 -4.73 -10.13 -10.85
N LYS A 81 -5.78 -9.37 -10.48
CA LYS A 81 -6.10 -9.06 -9.10
C LYS A 81 -7.53 -9.48 -8.80
N ARG A 82 -7.71 -10.43 -7.89
CA ARG A 82 -9.03 -10.84 -7.40
C ARG A 82 -9.24 -10.32 -5.98
N ILE A 83 -10.40 -9.72 -5.74
CA ILE A 83 -10.83 -9.35 -4.39
C ILE A 83 -11.99 -10.27 -4.04
N ASN A 84 -11.83 -11.06 -2.97
CA ASN A 84 -12.88 -11.98 -2.55
C ASN A 84 -14.12 -11.21 -2.07
N PRO A 85 -15.33 -11.82 -2.13
CA PRO A 85 -16.54 -11.23 -1.58
C PRO A 85 -16.38 -10.87 -0.10
N GLY A 86 -16.76 -9.64 0.28
CA GLY A 86 -16.59 -9.12 1.64
C GLY A 86 -15.17 -8.63 1.96
N SER A 87 -14.22 -8.75 1.03
CA SER A 87 -12.85 -8.29 1.19
C SER A 87 -12.65 -6.88 0.62
N VAL A 88 -11.58 -6.20 1.03
CA VAL A 88 -11.38 -4.78 0.67
C VAL A 88 -9.91 -4.42 0.46
N VAL A 89 -9.68 -3.52 -0.50
CA VAL A 89 -8.43 -2.79 -0.69
C VAL A 89 -8.58 -1.38 -0.12
N VAL A 90 -7.67 -0.96 0.77
CA VAL A 90 -7.76 0.30 1.51
C VAL A 90 -6.48 1.11 1.34
N TRP A 91 -6.57 2.25 0.67
CA TRP A 91 -5.46 3.17 0.46
C TRP A 91 -5.33 4.15 1.63
N HIS A 92 -4.09 4.33 2.07
CA HIS A 92 -3.57 5.35 2.97
C HIS A 92 -2.04 5.11 3.14
N GLY A 93 -1.31 6.03 3.77
CA GLY A 93 0.02 5.74 4.33
C GLY A 93 1.14 5.46 3.34
N SER A 94 1.14 6.07 2.16
CA SER A 94 2.20 5.87 1.16
C SER A 94 3.40 6.79 1.37
N ALA A 95 4.49 6.56 0.63
CA ALA A 95 5.72 7.35 0.70
C ALA A 95 5.51 8.84 0.35
N ILE A 96 4.46 9.17 -0.41
CA ILE A 96 4.14 10.54 -0.85
C ILE A 96 3.03 11.17 0.00
N GLN A 97 2.62 10.53 1.09
CA GLN A 97 1.62 11.07 2.01
C GLN A 97 2.07 12.44 2.55
N GLU A 98 1.14 13.38 2.60
CA GLU A 98 1.39 14.72 3.13
C GLU A 98 1.81 14.68 4.60
N GLY A 99 2.70 15.60 5.00
CA GLY A 99 3.19 15.70 6.37
C GLY A 99 4.41 14.84 6.70
N LEU A 100 4.81 13.87 5.86
CA LEU A 100 6.02 13.05 6.12
C LEU A 100 7.32 13.89 6.18
N GLU A 101 7.40 14.96 5.37
CA GLU A 101 8.52 15.90 5.35
C GLU A 101 8.66 16.74 6.62
N ALA A 102 7.61 16.83 7.44
CA ALA A 102 7.69 17.51 8.73
C ALA A 102 8.65 16.75 9.68
N GLY A 103 8.92 15.48 9.40
CA GLY A 103 9.80 14.61 10.17
C GLY A 103 9.22 14.29 11.57
N PRO A 104 9.91 13.45 12.34
CA PRO A 104 9.51 13.17 13.71
C PRO A 104 9.64 14.41 14.59
N THR A 105 8.83 14.44 15.64
CA THR A 105 8.85 15.38 16.75
C THR A 105 9.34 14.70 18.02
N VAL A 106 9.56 15.47 19.10
CA VAL A 106 9.94 14.89 20.40
C VAL A 106 8.90 13.89 20.92
N ASP A 107 7.62 14.11 20.58
CA ASP A 107 6.51 13.26 21.01
C ASP A 107 6.49 11.90 20.29
N ASP A 108 7.15 11.80 19.12
CA ASP A 108 7.27 10.57 18.34
C ASP A 108 8.38 9.64 18.85
N ILE A 109 9.22 10.10 19.79
CA ILE A 109 10.29 9.31 20.38
C ILE A 109 9.70 8.24 21.30
N ARG A 110 9.60 7.02 20.80
CA ARG A 110 9.26 5.85 21.61
C ARG A 110 10.50 5.34 22.33
N LEU A 111 10.44 5.34 23.66
CA LEU A 111 11.49 4.81 24.52
C LEU A 111 11.12 3.41 25.01
N PRO A 112 12.10 2.50 25.19
CA PRO A 112 11.86 1.24 25.88
C PRO A 112 11.30 1.47 27.28
N GLU A 113 10.55 0.50 27.78
CA GLU A 113 9.97 0.57 29.12
C GLU A 113 11.06 0.78 30.19
N GLY A 114 10.82 1.73 31.11
CA GLY A 114 11.76 2.08 32.18
C GLY A 114 12.89 3.06 31.78
N VAL A 115 12.99 3.48 30.51
CA VAL A 115 13.97 4.48 30.08
C VAL A 115 13.41 5.89 30.24
N VAL A 116 14.11 6.74 30.99
CA VAL A 116 13.79 8.16 31.15
C VAL A 116 14.98 8.99 30.65
N LEU A 117 14.74 9.87 29.69
CA LEU A 117 15.74 10.78 29.13
C LEU A 117 15.48 12.22 29.58
N SER A 118 16.54 13.00 29.76
CA SER A 118 16.45 14.45 29.90
C SER A 118 15.97 15.09 28.59
N MET A 119 15.52 16.35 28.65
CA MET A 119 15.12 17.06 27.43
C MET A 119 16.28 17.19 26.42
N GLU A 120 17.50 17.43 26.91
CA GLU A 120 18.71 17.51 26.07
C GLU A 120 18.98 16.19 25.35
N GLN A 121 18.90 15.06 26.07
CA GLN A 121 19.06 13.72 25.47
C GLN A 121 17.95 13.39 24.46
N LYS A 122 16.72 13.85 24.69
CA LYS A 122 15.62 13.73 23.72
C LYS A 122 15.89 14.54 22.45
N LEU A 123 16.44 15.75 22.59
CA LEU A 123 16.76 16.61 21.46
C LEU A 123 17.91 16.04 20.61
N GLU A 124 18.97 15.52 21.23
CA GLU A 124 20.06 14.85 20.50
C GLU A 124 19.56 13.60 19.75
N LEU A 125 18.71 12.80 20.41
CA LEU A 125 18.11 11.62 19.78
C LEU A 125 17.19 12.01 18.63
N LEU A 126 16.39 13.07 18.80
CA LEU A 126 15.54 13.61 17.76
C LEU A 126 16.34 14.08 16.56
N GLU A 127 17.42 14.84 16.78
CA GLU A 127 18.24 15.38 15.69
C GLU A 127 18.78 14.25 14.80
N LYS A 128 19.35 13.21 15.43
CA LYS A 128 19.84 12.03 14.72
C LYS A 128 18.72 11.27 14.00
N HIS A 129 17.59 11.03 14.68
CA HIS A 129 16.46 10.31 14.09
C HIS A 129 15.81 11.09 12.95
N ARG A 130 15.77 12.43 13.04
CA ARG A 130 15.17 13.30 12.04
C ARG A 130 15.95 13.25 10.73
N GLU A 131 17.27 13.32 10.76
CA GLU A 131 18.10 13.19 9.55
C GLU A 131 17.86 11.84 8.85
N GLN A 132 17.84 10.75 9.62
CA GLN A 132 17.61 9.40 9.08
C GLN A 132 16.19 9.24 8.54
N ALA A 133 15.19 9.75 9.25
CA ALA A 133 13.80 9.71 8.82
C ALA A 133 13.58 10.48 7.52
N LEU A 134 14.11 11.71 7.41
CA LEU A 134 13.97 12.51 6.19
C LEU A 134 14.65 11.85 4.99
N ARG A 135 15.85 11.25 5.18
CA ARG A 135 16.50 10.46 4.13
C ARG A 135 15.65 9.27 3.70
N TYR A 136 15.10 8.52 4.68
CA TYR A 136 14.20 7.41 4.39
C TYR A 136 12.98 7.85 3.58
N VAL A 137 12.35 8.97 3.94
CA VAL A 137 11.17 9.50 3.21
C VAL A 137 11.55 9.86 1.78
N GLU A 138 12.63 10.62 1.57
CA GLU A 138 13.07 11.02 0.23
C GLU A 138 13.43 9.82 -0.64
N ASP A 139 14.16 8.84 -0.10
CA ASP A 139 14.51 7.61 -0.82
C ASP A 139 13.25 6.79 -1.14
N ALA A 140 12.32 6.66 -0.20
CA ALA A 140 11.07 5.94 -0.40
C ALA A 140 10.17 6.63 -1.44
N LYS A 141 10.13 7.96 -1.48
CA LYS A 141 9.41 8.74 -2.51
C LYS A 141 9.97 8.50 -3.90
N ALA A 142 11.29 8.58 -4.04
CA ALA A 142 11.96 8.33 -5.30
C ALA A 142 11.70 6.90 -5.79
N ARG A 143 11.81 5.92 -4.88
CA ARG A 143 11.54 4.51 -5.17
C ARG A 143 10.08 4.27 -5.57
N GLN A 144 9.12 4.84 -4.83
CA GLN A 144 7.70 4.73 -5.15
C GLN A 144 7.41 5.31 -6.54
N ARG A 145 7.91 6.51 -6.85
CA ARG A 145 7.74 7.14 -8.17
C ARG A 145 8.24 6.22 -9.28
N ALA A 146 9.42 5.63 -9.10
CA ALA A 146 10.01 4.71 -10.07
C ALA A 146 9.17 3.43 -10.22
N PHE A 147 8.68 2.86 -9.12
CA PHE A 147 7.82 1.68 -9.12
C PHE A 147 6.51 1.93 -9.87
N PHE A 148 5.79 3.00 -9.55
CA PHE A 148 4.53 3.35 -10.23
C PHE A 148 4.73 3.68 -11.70
N SER A 149 5.81 4.39 -12.04
CA SER A 149 6.19 4.62 -13.44
C SER A 149 6.48 3.31 -14.19
N LYS A 150 7.11 2.33 -13.54
CA LYS A 150 7.45 1.02 -14.14
C LYS A 150 6.19 0.20 -14.46
N ILE A 151 5.17 0.24 -13.60
CA ILE A 151 3.93 -0.53 -13.78
C ILE A 151 2.83 0.25 -14.53
N GLY A 152 3.07 1.52 -14.89
CA GLY A 152 2.14 2.35 -15.65
C GLY A 152 0.89 2.74 -14.86
N ILE A 153 1.01 2.92 -13.54
CA ILE A 153 -0.09 3.34 -12.65
C ILE A 153 0.22 4.73 -12.10
N ASP A 154 -0.79 5.59 -12.03
CA ASP A 154 -0.68 6.91 -11.42
C ASP A 154 -0.70 6.78 -9.88
N GLU A 155 0.43 7.08 -9.24
CA GLU A 155 0.62 6.92 -7.80
C GLU A 155 -0.32 7.77 -6.93
N ARG A 156 -1.02 8.74 -7.52
CA ARG A 156 -2.03 9.55 -6.83
C ARG A 156 -3.16 8.71 -6.24
N VAL A 157 -3.38 7.49 -6.74
CA VAL A 157 -4.29 6.52 -6.11
C VAL A 157 -4.02 6.34 -4.61
N THR A 158 -2.76 6.52 -4.19
CA THR A 158 -2.31 6.36 -2.81
C THR A 158 -2.47 7.58 -1.92
N VAL A 159 -2.87 8.73 -2.47
CA VAL A 159 -3.07 10.00 -1.72
C VAL A 159 -4.34 10.76 -2.09
N MET A 160 -5.14 10.29 -3.04
CA MET A 160 -6.35 10.98 -3.53
C MET A 160 -7.28 11.45 -2.39
N GLY A 161 -7.57 10.58 -1.42
CA GLY A 161 -8.48 10.93 -0.31
C GLY A 161 -7.97 12.09 0.55
N GLN A 162 -6.64 12.18 0.71
CA GLN A 162 -5.97 13.25 1.46
C GLN A 162 -5.87 14.54 0.64
N GLN A 163 -5.51 14.44 -0.65
CA GLN A 163 -5.43 15.59 -1.54
C GLN A 163 -6.78 16.29 -1.74
N LEU A 164 -7.87 15.52 -1.66
CA LEU A 164 -9.24 16.04 -1.69
C LEU A 164 -9.74 16.47 -0.30
N GLU A 165 -8.98 16.20 0.77
CA GLU A 165 -9.34 16.46 2.16
C GLU A 165 -10.67 15.79 2.60
N VAL A 166 -11.03 14.66 1.99
CA VAL A 166 -12.32 13.97 2.24
C VAL A 166 -12.20 12.70 3.06
N ALA A 167 -11.04 12.02 3.01
CA ALA A 167 -10.86 10.73 3.66
C ALA A 167 -9.40 10.49 4.09
N GLN A 168 -9.23 9.91 5.28
CA GLN A 168 -7.93 9.40 5.76
C GLN A 168 -7.66 7.97 5.29
N GLU A 169 -8.71 7.16 5.17
CA GLU A 169 -8.68 5.82 4.57
C GLU A 169 -9.79 5.74 3.53
N TRP A 170 -9.48 5.27 2.33
CA TRP A 170 -10.48 5.13 1.26
C TRP A 170 -10.32 3.83 0.48
N THR A 171 -11.42 3.46 -0.17
CA THR A 171 -11.43 2.48 -1.26
C THR A 171 -12.05 3.11 -2.50
N LEU A 172 -11.87 2.47 -3.64
CA LEU A 172 -12.32 2.96 -4.95
C LEU A 172 -13.12 1.88 -5.65
N SER A 173 -14.09 2.26 -6.48
CA SER A 173 -14.74 1.29 -7.37
C SER A 173 -13.71 0.69 -8.36
N ILE A 174 -13.97 -0.51 -8.90
CA ILE A 174 -13.09 -1.08 -9.96
C ILE A 174 -12.98 -0.13 -11.16
N LYS A 175 -14.08 0.55 -11.50
CA LYS A 175 -14.11 1.58 -12.56
C LYS A 175 -13.09 2.68 -12.26
N ASP A 176 -13.06 3.18 -11.04
CA ASP A 176 -12.16 4.27 -10.64
C ASP A 176 -10.71 3.81 -10.47
N MET A 177 -10.47 2.58 -10.00
CA MET A 177 -9.15 1.95 -10.01
C MET A 177 -8.53 1.96 -11.42
N ALA A 178 -9.33 1.66 -12.45
CA ALA A 178 -8.89 1.66 -13.83
C ALA A 178 -8.47 3.06 -14.36
N ARG A 179 -9.04 4.14 -13.81
CA ARG A 179 -8.67 5.53 -14.15
C ARG A 179 -7.29 5.93 -13.63
N PHE A 180 -6.79 5.24 -12.61
CA PHE A 180 -5.39 5.33 -12.18
C PHE A 180 -4.46 4.37 -12.93
N GLY A 181 -4.99 3.53 -13.83
CA GLY A 181 -4.23 2.50 -14.55
C GLY A 181 -4.22 1.13 -13.87
N ILE A 182 -4.88 0.96 -12.72
CA ILE A 182 -5.00 -0.35 -12.05
C ILE A 182 -6.06 -1.18 -12.79
N ARG A 183 -5.61 -2.02 -13.71
CA ARG A 183 -6.45 -2.87 -14.58
C ARG A 183 -6.44 -4.33 -14.13
N ASP A 184 -7.25 -5.17 -14.78
CA ASP A 184 -7.34 -6.61 -14.49
C ASP A 184 -7.74 -6.91 -13.03
N VAL A 185 -8.67 -6.11 -12.51
CA VAL A 185 -9.25 -6.26 -11.17
C VAL A 185 -10.63 -6.91 -11.28
N PHE A 186 -10.83 -7.97 -10.50
CA PHE A 186 -12.08 -8.74 -10.42
C PHE A 186 -12.59 -8.76 -8.98
N ALA A 187 -13.81 -8.30 -8.76
CA ALA A 187 -14.47 -8.34 -7.47
C ALA A 187 -15.97 -8.61 -7.66
N ALA A 188 -16.71 -8.80 -6.57
CA ALA A 188 -18.16 -8.86 -6.61
C ALA A 188 -18.77 -7.53 -7.07
N ASP A 189 -19.97 -7.57 -7.67
CA ASP A 189 -20.63 -6.37 -8.22
C ASP A 189 -20.86 -5.29 -7.16
N ASP A 190 -21.02 -5.69 -5.89
CA ASP A 190 -21.26 -4.85 -4.72
C ASP A 190 -19.97 -4.42 -3.98
N TYR A 191 -18.80 -4.67 -4.56
CA TYR A 191 -17.51 -4.28 -4.00
C TYR A 191 -17.50 -2.81 -3.55
N GLY A 192 -16.99 -2.58 -2.33
CA GLY A 192 -16.92 -1.26 -1.70
C GLY A 192 -18.25 -0.74 -1.13
N ARG A 193 -19.41 -1.29 -1.53
CA ARG A 193 -20.74 -0.88 -1.04
C ARG A 193 -21.23 -1.75 0.12
N CYS A 194 -20.89 -3.04 0.12
CA CYS A 194 -21.32 -4.00 1.13
C CYS A 194 -20.12 -4.54 1.92
N LEU A 195 -19.47 -3.67 2.70
CA LEU A 195 -18.32 -4.05 3.53
C LEU A 195 -18.77 -4.59 4.91
N PRO A 196 -18.04 -5.58 5.47
CA PRO A 196 -18.25 -6.05 6.85
C PRO A 196 -18.21 -4.91 7.87
N ALA A 197 -18.96 -5.05 8.96
CA ALA A 197 -19.09 -4.01 10.00
C ALA A 197 -17.73 -3.56 10.56
N GLN A 198 -16.82 -4.51 10.79
CA GLN A 198 -15.47 -4.24 11.32
C GLN A 198 -14.64 -3.34 10.39
N ILE A 199 -14.89 -3.40 9.08
CA ILE A 199 -14.22 -2.53 8.10
C ILE A 199 -14.91 -1.16 8.06
N ARG A 200 -16.25 -1.12 8.12
CA ARG A 200 -17.01 0.14 8.11
C ARG A 200 -16.75 1.00 9.34
N GLU A 201 -16.59 0.38 10.50
CA GLU A 201 -16.33 1.06 11.78
C GLU A 201 -15.01 1.83 11.80
N ARG A 202 -14.09 1.55 10.86
CA ARG A 202 -12.84 2.33 10.67
C ARG A 202 -13.06 3.71 10.04
N GLY A 203 -14.28 4.04 9.60
CA GLY A 203 -14.56 5.28 8.88
C GLY A 203 -14.10 5.26 7.42
N LEU A 204 -13.90 4.06 6.86
CA LEU A 204 -13.52 3.86 5.47
C LEU A 204 -14.55 4.47 4.52
N GLN A 205 -14.10 5.30 3.57
CA GLN A 205 -14.96 5.89 2.55
C GLN A 205 -14.77 5.20 1.20
N LEU A 206 -15.88 4.91 0.52
CA LEU A 206 -15.86 4.59 -0.90
C LEU A 206 -15.90 5.91 -1.68
N LEU A 207 -14.80 6.26 -2.33
CA LEU A 207 -14.72 7.46 -3.16
C LEU A 207 -15.04 7.13 -4.62
N SER A 208 -15.67 8.07 -5.32
CA SER A 208 -15.87 8.02 -6.76
C SER A 208 -15.22 9.23 -7.42
N LEU A 209 -14.46 9.01 -8.50
CA LEU A 209 -13.88 10.11 -9.28
C LEU A 209 -14.94 10.93 -10.03
N ASP A 210 -16.15 10.37 -10.22
CA ASP A 210 -17.27 11.11 -10.83
C ASP A 210 -17.76 12.26 -9.93
N ASP A 211 -17.50 12.19 -8.62
CA ASP A 211 -17.80 13.28 -7.66
C ASP A 211 -16.75 14.41 -7.69
N TYR A 212 -15.59 14.18 -8.35
CA TYR A 212 -14.46 15.11 -8.40
C TYR A 212 -13.96 15.30 -9.85
N PRO A 213 -14.76 15.90 -10.74
CA PRO A 213 -14.47 15.96 -12.18
C PRO A 213 -13.15 16.66 -12.49
N ASP A 214 -12.83 17.76 -11.81
CA ASP A 214 -11.57 18.49 -12.00
C ASP A 214 -10.35 17.62 -11.66
N TYR A 215 -10.43 16.87 -10.56
CA TYR A 215 -9.35 15.93 -10.19
C TYR A 215 -9.21 14.84 -11.25
N ALA A 216 -10.33 14.33 -11.74
CA ALA A 216 -10.36 13.24 -12.71
C ALA A 216 -9.81 13.65 -14.09
N GLU A 217 -10.08 14.88 -14.55
CA GLU A 217 -9.51 15.43 -15.79
C GLU A 217 -7.97 15.50 -15.74
N THR A 218 -7.39 15.79 -14.57
CA THR A 218 -5.93 15.79 -14.40
C THR A 218 -5.29 14.40 -14.43
N LEU A 219 -6.06 13.33 -14.24
CA LEU A 219 -5.59 11.95 -14.43
C LEU A 219 -5.53 11.59 -15.91
N GLU A 220 -6.60 11.89 -16.64
CA GLU A 220 -6.76 11.52 -18.05
C GLU A 220 -5.78 12.25 -18.97
N SER A 221 -5.45 13.51 -18.65
CA SER A 221 -4.46 14.30 -19.41
C SER A 221 -3.01 13.79 -19.30
N ARG A 222 -2.72 12.85 -18.38
CA ARG A 222 -1.37 12.30 -18.14
C ARG A 222 -1.17 10.85 -18.60
N MET A 223 -2.23 10.14 -18.97
CA MET A 223 -2.11 8.77 -19.47
C MET A 223 -1.72 8.79 -20.96
N PRO A 224 -0.61 8.12 -21.38
CA PRO A 224 -0.31 7.98 -22.79
C PRO A 224 -1.45 7.21 -23.50
N SER A 225 -1.78 7.68 -24.71
CA SER A 225 -2.80 7.09 -25.59
C SER A 225 -2.42 5.70 -26.09
#